data_AF-A0A0R3RWK0-F1
#
_entry.id   AF-A0A0R3RWK0-F1
#
_cell.length_a   1.000
_cell.length_b   1.000
_cell.length_c   1.000
_cell.angle_alpha   90.00
_cell.angle_beta   90.00
_cell.angle_gamma   90.00
#
_symmetry.space_group_name_H-M   'P 1'
#
loop_
_entity.id
_entity.type
_entity.pdbx_description
1 polymer ?
#
loop_
_entity_poly.entity_id
_entity_poly.type
_entity_poly.pdbx_seq_one_letter_code
_entity_poly.pdbx_strand_id
1 'polypeptide(L)'
;LQSFFRINLLLVNFQGLATVLFIYVKTQTPIFPVSCYLNILIILDRSDSVKGGFNRSRNFVVNVSDELNIGPSTHRVALIVYSGLSYRREVFKWNFAKNNAEFKKTVLSLRAIGGTTNTKKALELGLELMDLRNKSIPTLIMVVTDGRSADDPEIPALQLQQIPNTWVFAAATGNPEAIDKKELLKIAGHINHVILQSGRELAADITRKLLREAQQKCRTTTTTTTTTTTTTTATTTTTNPISGCEQDVVLVMDLSTTTNLVYRKYIKMAEELINKLLIGRRFSRVALVTFSSVGKSRTQFNLDSYFDGKDIVAAIRRLESTGGTTAVGEGIRLGIQQQDKQHGGRPNNIAKKAMLVFTDGWSNKGPDVEEMSRNAKGVGFTLYTVVYENSPGLNLYTIETMANDQKHVYSERNFTQLIQELQQRNLPCM
;
A
#
# COMPACT_ATOMS: atom_id res chain seq x y z
N LEU A 1 27.54 1.55 24.66
CA LEU A 1 27.58 0.29 25.42
C LEU A 1 26.96 0.52 26.79
N GLN A 2 25.81 -0.09 27.05
CA GLN A 2 25.32 -0.53 28.37
C GLN A 2 23.94 -1.17 28.10
N SER A 3 23.88 -2.49 28.06
CA SER A 3 22.62 -3.26 27.94
C SER A 3 22.14 -3.63 29.33
N PHE A 4 20.90 -3.25 29.66
CA PHE A 4 20.21 -3.74 30.85
C PHE A 4 19.75 -5.17 30.62
N PHE A 5 20.37 -6.14 31.28
CA PHE A 5 19.90 -7.53 31.32
C PHE A 5 18.94 -7.70 32.50
N ARG A 6 17.71 -8.17 32.27
CA ARG A 6 16.87 -8.74 33.33
C ARG A 6 16.90 -10.26 33.19
N ILE A 7 17.46 -10.93 34.19
CA ILE A 7 17.51 -12.39 34.29
C ILE A 7 16.32 -12.83 35.15
N ASN A 8 15.44 -13.68 34.62
CA ASN A 8 14.44 -14.39 35.40
C ASN A 8 14.86 -15.86 35.46
N LEU A 9 15.18 -16.35 36.66
CA LEU A 9 15.49 -17.76 36.90
C LEU A 9 14.21 -18.50 37.26
N LEU A 10 13.89 -19.58 36.55
CA LEU A 10 12.90 -20.57 36.97
C LEU A 10 13.65 -21.84 37.37
N LEU A 11 13.60 -22.20 38.65
CA LEU A 11 14.09 -23.47 39.16
C LEU A 11 12.92 -24.44 39.23
N VAL A 12 12.90 -25.45 38.37
CA VAL A 12 11.95 -26.57 38.45
C VAL A 12 12.71 -27.74 39.05
N ASN A 13 12.30 -28.14 40.26
CA ASN A 13 12.98 -29.18 41.04
C ASN A 13 12.24 -30.52 40.82
N PHE A 14 12.82 -31.43 40.04
CA PHE A 14 12.36 -32.82 39.98
C PHE A 14 13.34 -33.68 40.77
N GLN A 15 12.81 -34.40 41.77
CA GLN A 15 13.60 -35.30 42.59
C GLN A 15 14.18 -36.43 41.73
N GLY A 16 15.51 -36.45 41.59
CA GLY A 16 16.24 -37.69 41.31
C GLY A 16 17.06 -37.79 40.02
N LEU A 17 16.98 -36.87 39.05
CA LEU A 17 17.80 -36.93 37.82
C LEU A 17 18.22 -35.52 37.39
N ALA A 18 19.52 -35.36 37.11
CA ALA A 18 20.25 -34.17 36.64
C ALA A 18 19.45 -32.85 36.53
N THR A 19 19.81 -31.85 37.35
CA THR A 19 19.34 -30.47 37.21
C THR A 19 19.74 -29.90 35.84
N VAL A 20 18.78 -29.81 34.92
CA VAL A 20 18.93 -29.10 33.64
C VAL A 20 18.59 -27.62 33.86
N LEU A 21 19.59 -26.77 33.81
CA LEU A 21 19.42 -25.32 33.93
C LEU A 21 18.95 -24.73 32.58
N PHE A 22 17.66 -24.40 32.48
CA PHE A 22 17.14 -23.68 31.32
C PHE A 22 17.35 -22.16 31.51
N ILE A 23 18.42 -21.62 30.93
CA ILE A 23 18.61 -20.17 30.84
C ILE A 23 17.77 -19.67 29.66
N TYR A 24 16.58 -19.14 29.96
CA TYR A 24 15.76 -18.48 28.95
C TYR A 24 16.27 -17.05 28.73
N VAL A 25 17.23 -16.88 27.81
CA VAL A 25 17.60 -15.55 27.31
C VAL A 25 16.53 -15.15 26.31
N LYS A 26 15.61 -14.27 26.71
CA LYS A 26 14.75 -13.57 25.74
C LYS A 26 15.64 -12.58 25.00
N THR A 27 16.33 -13.05 23.96
CA THR A 27 17.03 -12.17 23.02
C THR A 27 15.99 -11.33 22.33
N GLN A 28 15.80 -10.09 22.77
CA GLN A 28 15.26 -9.08 21.87
C GLN A 28 16.34 -8.89 20.80
N THR A 29 16.18 -9.58 19.68
CA THR A 29 16.88 -9.23 18.46
C THR A 29 16.63 -7.75 18.24
N PRO A 30 17.65 -6.87 18.21
CA PRO A 30 17.43 -5.51 17.77
C PRO A 30 16.73 -5.59 16.42
N ILE A 31 15.71 -4.77 16.23
CA ILE A 31 14.84 -4.77 15.03
C ILE A 31 15.66 -4.42 13.75
N PHE A 32 16.96 -4.16 13.91
CA PHE A 32 17.94 -3.79 12.89
C PHE A 32 19.16 -4.72 12.90
N PRO A 33 19.54 -5.33 11.76
CA PRO A 33 20.93 -5.62 11.48
C PRO A 33 21.70 -4.32 11.18
N VAL A 34 22.97 -4.26 11.57
CA VAL A 34 23.88 -3.09 11.63
C VAL A 34 24.32 -2.47 10.28
N SER A 35 23.59 -2.62 9.18
CA SER A 35 24.15 -2.32 7.85
C SER A 35 23.38 -1.38 6.91
N CYS A 36 22.43 -0.56 7.39
CA CYS A 36 21.80 0.47 6.53
C CYS A 36 21.56 1.79 7.29
N TYR A 37 22.48 2.73 7.17
CA TYR A 37 22.29 4.11 7.64
C TYR A 37 21.28 4.86 6.75
N LEU A 38 20.51 5.79 7.33
CA LEU A 38 19.48 6.55 6.60
C LEU A 38 19.59 8.03 6.92
N ASN A 39 19.31 8.88 5.94
CA ASN A 39 18.93 10.26 6.18
C ASN A 39 17.41 10.30 6.38
N ILE A 40 16.93 11.00 7.41
CA ILE A 40 15.50 11.12 7.70
C ILE A 40 15.17 12.60 7.86
N LEU A 41 14.44 13.15 6.91
CA LEU A 41 13.89 14.49 6.97
C LEU A 41 12.45 14.41 7.46
N ILE A 42 12.15 15.06 8.59
CA ILE A 42 10.80 15.14 9.12
C ILE A 42 10.27 16.55 8.87
N ILE A 43 9.11 16.67 8.25
CA ILE A 43 8.41 17.93 8.01
C ILE A 43 7.14 17.88 8.85
N LEU A 44 7.15 18.59 9.98
CA LEU A 44 6.12 18.53 11.01
C LEU A 44 5.25 19.78 10.97
N ASP A 45 3.96 19.60 10.69
CA ASP A 45 2.97 20.65 10.84
C ASP A 45 2.78 20.96 12.33
N ARG A 46 2.90 22.25 12.66
CA ARG A 46 2.72 22.82 13.99
C ARG A 46 1.42 23.61 14.13
N SER A 47 0.61 23.65 13.08
CA SER A 47 -0.75 24.17 13.13
C SER A 47 -1.54 23.41 14.20
N ASP A 48 -2.44 24.13 14.87
CA ASP A 48 -3.43 23.54 15.78
C ASP A 48 -4.81 23.86 15.20
N SER A 49 -4.98 23.47 13.93
CA SER A 49 -6.22 23.65 13.17
C SER A 49 -7.39 22.89 13.82
N VAL A 50 -7.06 21.77 14.49
CA VAL A 50 -7.95 21.00 15.36
C VAL A 50 -7.35 20.96 16.75
N LYS A 51 -8.13 21.25 17.79
CA LYS A 51 -7.65 21.27 19.19
C LYS A 51 -6.86 19.99 19.54
N GLY A 52 -5.58 20.17 19.86
CA GLY A 52 -4.69 19.06 20.23
C GLY A 52 -4.16 18.24 19.06
N GLY A 53 -4.34 18.72 17.82
CA GLY A 53 -3.83 18.10 16.60
C GLY A 53 -2.32 18.05 16.58
N PHE A 54 -1.68 19.18 16.88
CA PHE A 54 -0.22 19.24 16.99
C PHE A 54 0.35 18.26 18.02
N ASN A 55 -0.32 18.09 19.17
CA ASN A 55 0.14 17.15 20.19
C ASN A 55 0.15 15.71 19.66
N ARG A 56 -0.82 15.34 18.80
CA ARG A 56 -0.84 14.03 18.14
C ARG A 56 0.30 13.90 17.14
N SER A 57 0.50 14.90 16.27
CA SER A 57 1.60 14.92 15.29
C SER A 57 2.98 14.84 15.98
N ARG A 58 3.17 15.61 17.06
CA ARG A 58 4.38 15.62 17.87
C ARG A 58 4.64 14.27 18.53
N ASN A 59 3.61 13.68 19.16
CA ASN A 59 3.74 12.37 19.80
C ASN A 59 3.99 11.26 18.78
N PHE A 60 3.41 11.36 17.58
CA PHE A 60 3.68 10.44 16.48
C PHE A 60 5.15 10.50 16.06
N VAL A 61 5.72 11.69 15.86
CA VAL A 61 7.15 11.87 15.56
C VAL A 61 8.05 11.30 16.67
N VAL A 62 7.67 11.49 17.94
CA VAL A 62 8.37 10.89 19.09
C VAL A 62 8.33 9.37 19.02
N ASN A 63 7.16 8.77 18.74
CA ASN A 63 7.03 7.32 18.61
C ASN A 63 7.84 6.77 17.43
N VAL A 64 7.85 7.46 16.28
CA VAL A 64 8.71 7.09 15.15
C VAL A 64 10.18 7.10 15.58
N SER A 65 10.59 8.10 16.37
CA SER A 65 11.96 8.17 16.88
C SER A 65 12.32 7.07 17.88
N ASP A 66 11.37 6.41 18.55
CA ASP A 66 11.65 5.23 19.38
C ASP A 66 12.22 4.08 18.55
N GLU A 67 11.74 3.98 17.31
CA GLU A 67 12.07 2.89 16.40
C GLU A 67 13.35 3.17 15.60
N LEU A 68 13.90 4.39 15.64
CA LEU A 68 15.08 4.77 14.86
C LEU A 68 16.34 4.78 15.73
N ASN A 69 17.47 4.27 15.25
CA ASN A 69 18.77 4.52 15.87
C ASN A 69 19.38 5.86 15.42
N ILE A 70 18.98 6.98 16.03
CA ILE A 70 19.42 8.34 15.63
C ILE A 70 20.84 8.60 16.10
N GLY A 71 21.69 9.15 15.22
CA GLY A 71 23.06 9.51 15.55
C GLY A 71 23.91 9.90 14.34
N PRO A 72 25.07 10.54 14.58
CA PRO A 72 25.90 11.12 13.52
C PRO A 72 26.55 10.08 12.59
N SER A 73 26.73 8.85 13.09
CA SER A 73 27.22 7.68 12.36
C SER A 73 26.15 6.61 12.16
N THR A 74 24.88 6.91 12.48
CA THR A 74 23.74 5.99 12.35
C THR A 74 22.66 6.64 11.47
N HIS A 75 21.41 6.78 11.92
CA HIS A 75 20.40 7.53 11.18
C HIS A 75 20.56 9.03 11.44
N ARG A 76 20.76 9.79 10.37
CA ARG A 76 20.94 11.23 10.40
C ARG A 76 19.58 11.89 10.24
N VAL A 77 19.23 12.79 11.14
CA VAL A 77 17.92 13.44 11.14
C VAL A 77 18.03 14.93 10.85
N ALA A 78 17.05 15.44 10.13
CA ALA A 78 16.73 16.86 9.99
C ALA A 78 15.24 17.05 10.28
N LEU A 79 14.86 18.23 10.77
CA LEU A 79 13.48 18.53 11.13
C LEU A 79 13.11 19.93 10.65
N ILE A 80 12.03 20.03 9.88
CA ILE A 80 11.36 21.28 9.53
C ILE A 80 10.07 21.31 10.32
N VAL A 81 9.84 22.39 11.04
CA VAL A 81 8.59 22.64 11.76
C VAL A 81 7.98 23.91 11.19
N TYR A 82 6.70 23.88 10.79
CA TYR A 82 6.09 24.99 10.05
C TYR A 82 4.63 25.27 10.48
N SER A 83 4.13 26.46 10.15
CA SER A 83 2.72 26.87 10.28
C SER A 83 2.33 27.92 9.21
N GLY A 84 1.07 28.35 9.17
CA GLY A 84 0.46 29.05 8.03
C GLY A 84 0.52 30.60 8.02
N LEU A 85 -0.21 31.30 8.90
CA LEU A 85 -0.54 32.73 8.67
C LEU A 85 0.63 33.73 8.67
N SER A 86 1.78 33.39 9.28
CA SER A 86 3.00 34.23 9.21
C SER A 86 4.25 33.44 8.84
N TYR A 87 4.06 32.20 8.36
CA TYR A 87 5.12 31.23 8.09
C TYR A 87 6.21 31.21 9.18
N ARG A 88 5.80 30.94 10.42
CA ARG A 88 6.75 30.69 11.51
C ARG A 88 7.35 29.30 11.29
N ARG A 89 8.65 29.28 11.03
CA ARG A 89 9.39 28.06 10.76
C ARG A 89 10.58 27.91 11.68
N GLU A 90 10.88 26.67 12.00
CA GLU A 90 12.13 26.27 12.63
C GLU A 90 12.76 25.17 11.78
N VAL A 91 14.00 25.38 11.36
CA VAL A 91 14.75 24.44 10.51
C VAL A 91 15.92 23.90 11.31
N PHE A 92 15.80 22.65 11.73
CA PHE A 92 16.86 21.88 12.34
C PHE A 92 17.60 21.13 11.24
N LYS A 93 18.82 21.57 10.94
CA LYS A 93 19.67 21.01 9.88
C LYS A 93 20.05 19.56 10.18
N TRP A 94 20.59 18.87 9.18
CA TRP A 94 21.10 17.51 9.31
C TRP A 94 22.04 17.34 10.51
N ASN A 95 21.87 16.24 11.24
CA ASN A 95 22.66 15.88 12.43
C ASN A 95 22.50 16.84 13.63
N PHE A 96 21.38 17.58 13.71
CA PHE A 96 21.11 18.43 14.87
C PHE A 96 21.02 17.63 16.18
N ALA A 97 20.48 16.41 16.13
CA ALA A 97 20.41 15.51 17.28
C ALA A 97 21.49 14.42 17.17
N LYS A 98 22.22 14.18 18.25
CA LYS A 98 23.28 13.18 18.34
C LYS A 98 22.78 11.81 18.80
N ASN A 99 21.58 11.76 19.37
CA ASN A 99 20.91 10.54 19.83
C ASN A 99 19.40 10.76 19.93
N ASN A 100 18.64 9.67 20.14
CA ASN A 100 17.19 9.72 20.28
C ASN A 100 16.73 10.61 21.45
N ALA A 101 17.47 10.67 22.55
CA ALA A 101 17.07 11.45 23.72
C ALA A 101 17.10 12.96 23.42
N GLU A 102 18.16 13.41 22.74
CA GLU A 102 18.27 14.80 22.26
C GLU A 102 17.19 15.13 21.24
N PHE A 103 16.96 14.24 20.26
CA PHE A 103 15.89 14.41 19.29
C PHE A 103 14.52 14.59 19.96
N LYS A 104 14.16 13.68 20.88
CA LYS A 104 12.89 13.72 21.62
C LYS A 104 12.77 14.97 22.47
N LYS A 105 13.83 15.37 23.18
CA LYS A 105 13.83 16.60 23.98
C LYS A 105 13.50 17.81 23.12
N THR A 106 14.11 17.93 21.94
CA THR A 106 13.84 19.01 20.99
C THR A 106 12.39 18.96 20.50
N VAL A 107 11.92 17.81 20.01
CA VAL A 107 10.55 17.66 19.49
C VAL A 107 9.49 17.92 20.58
N LEU A 108 9.68 17.40 21.79
CA LEU A 108 8.75 17.60 22.92
C LEU A 108 8.70 19.05 23.40
N SER A 109 9.76 19.84 23.18
CA SER A 109 9.80 21.27 23.54
C SER A 109 8.99 22.15 22.60
N LEU A 110 8.67 21.67 21.38
CA LEU A 110 7.85 22.38 20.42
C LEU A 110 6.42 22.54 20.96
N ARG A 111 5.83 23.72 20.72
CA ARG A 111 4.48 24.09 21.21
C ARG A 111 3.57 24.48 20.06
N ALA A 112 2.33 24.04 19.99
CA ALA A 112 1.38 24.46 18.95
C ALA A 112 1.42 25.97 18.65
N ILE A 113 1.40 26.34 17.36
CA ILE A 113 1.19 27.72 16.91
C ILE A 113 -0.11 27.69 16.12
N GLY A 114 -1.17 28.26 16.68
CA GLY A 114 -2.46 28.34 16.00
C GLY A 114 -2.36 29.05 14.64
N GLY A 115 -3.26 28.72 13.72
CA GLY A 115 -3.31 29.27 12.37
C GLY A 115 -3.53 28.21 11.31
N THR A 116 -3.37 28.62 10.04
CA THR A 116 -3.47 27.73 8.87
C THR A 116 -2.20 26.85 8.70
N THR A 117 -2.16 26.03 7.65
CA THR A 117 -1.04 25.15 7.28
C THR A 117 -0.50 25.57 5.91
N ASN A 118 0.83 25.71 5.74
CA ASN A 118 1.47 26.01 4.46
C ASN A 118 2.45 24.89 4.05
N THR A 119 1.90 23.75 3.63
CA THR A 119 2.68 22.56 3.31
C THR A 119 3.62 22.79 2.13
N LYS A 120 3.21 23.53 1.10
CA LYS A 120 4.04 23.81 -0.09
C LYS A 120 5.39 24.43 0.30
N LYS A 121 5.37 25.49 1.11
CA LYS A 121 6.59 26.18 1.56
C LYS A 121 7.50 25.28 2.39
N ALA A 122 6.91 24.40 3.20
CA ALA A 122 7.67 23.45 4.01
C ALA A 122 8.39 22.42 3.13
N LEU A 123 7.76 21.97 2.05
CA LEU A 123 8.37 21.09 1.06
C LEU A 123 9.47 21.79 0.23
N GLU A 124 9.30 23.07 -0.09
CA GLU A 124 10.35 23.89 -0.73
C GLU A 124 11.62 23.96 0.13
N LEU A 125 11.48 24.18 1.45
CA LEU A 125 12.63 24.08 2.36
C LEU A 125 13.18 22.65 2.47
N GLY A 126 12.31 21.65 2.31
CA GLY A 126 12.72 20.26 2.20
C GLY A 126 13.69 20.07 1.04
N LEU A 127 13.39 20.65 -0.13
CA LEU A 127 14.28 20.60 -1.31
C LEU A 127 15.65 21.20 -0.99
N GLU A 128 15.69 22.37 -0.33
CA GLU A 128 16.94 23.02 0.08
C GLU A 128 17.78 22.14 1.02
N LEU A 129 17.15 21.52 2.03
CA LEU A 129 17.86 20.61 2.94
C LEU A 129 18.31 19.35 2.24
N MET A 130 17.55 18.85 1.26
CA MET A 130 17.91 17.64 0.51
C MET A 130 19.21 17.83 -0.28
N ASP A 131 19.56 19.05 -0.68
CA ASP A 131 20.84 19.31 -1.35
C ASP A 131 22.05 19.29 -0.39
N LEU A 132 21.83 19.58 0.88
CA LEU A 132 22.87 19.57 1.91
C LEU A 132 23.15 18.18 2.50
N ARG A 133 22.38 17.16 2.10
CA ARG A 133 22.51 15.80 2.64
C ARG A 133 23.66 15.04 1.99
N ASN A 134 24.14 14.00 2.66
CA ASN A 134 24.99 13.01 1.99
C ASN A 134 24.14 12.14 1.03
N LYS A 135 24.23 12.41 -0.28
CA LYS A 135 23.42 11.79 -1.34
C LYS A 135 23.68 10.29 -1.53
N SER A 136 24.81 9.75 -1.03
CA SER A 136 25.11 8.31 -1.05
C SER A 136 24.21 7.51 -0.10
N ILE A 137 23.55 8.18 0.84
CA ILE A 137 22.75 7.54 1.89
C ILE A 137 21.26 7.66 1.50
N PRO A 138 20.52 6.54 1.53
CA PRO A 138 19.09 6.58 1.23
C PRO A 138 18.37 7.51 2.19
N THR A 139 17.44 8.29 1.62
CA THR A 139 16.77 9.35 2.33
C THR A 139 15.29 9.09 2.43
N LEU A 140 14.75 9.28 3.62
CA LEU A 140 13.33 9.19 3.89
C LEU A 140 12.82 10.58 4.26
N ILE A 141 11.77 11.02 3.60
CA ILE A 141 11.05 12.25 3.93
C ILE A 141 9.73 11.84 4.55
N MET A 142 9.43 12.33 5.75
CA MET A 142 8.17 12.09 6.43
C MET A 142 7.48 13.43 6.67
N VAL A 143 6.39 13.66 5.94
CA VAL A 143 5.51 14.82 6.13
C VAL A 143 4.43 14.41 7.11
N VAL A 144 4.32 15.11 8.23
CA VAL A 144 3.32 14.85 9.27
C VAL A 144 2.43 16.08 9.35
N THR A 145 1.16 15.91 8.97
CA THR A 145 0.14 16.97 8.99
C THR A 145 -1.07 16.51 9.79
N ASP A 146 -1.89 17.41 10.31
CA ASP A 146 -3.17 17.08 10.94
C ASP A 146 -4.39 17.42 10.07
N GLY A 147 -4.17 18.01 8.89
CA GLY A 147 -5.26 18.49 8.03
C GLY A 147 -4.80 18.95 6.64
N ARG A 148 -5.71 19.69 5.99
CA ARG A 148 -5.58 20.21 4.62
C ARG A 148 -4.72 21.47 4.59
N SER A 149 -3.78 21.55 3.66
CA SER A 149 -2.97 22.74 3.45
C SER A 149 -3.78 23.91 2.88
N ALA A 150 -3.37 25.13 3.21
CA ALA A 150 -3.91 26.35 2.59
C ALA A 150 -3.31 26.60 1.19
N ASP A 151 -2.16 26.00 0.89
CA ASP A 151 -1.48 26.05 -0.41
C ASP A 151 -1.33 24.65 -1.03
N ASP A 152 -1.26 24.56 -2.36
CA ASP A 152 -1.13 23.27 -3.06
C ASP A 152 0.31 22.73 -2.98
N PRO A 153 0.56 21.58 -2.33
CA PRO A 153 1.88 21.01 -2.16
C PRO A 153 2.39 20.21 -3.38
N GLU A 154 1.60 20.04 -4.44
CA GLU A 154 1.86 19.08 -5.53
C GLU A 154 3.23 19.25 -6.20
N ILE A 155 3.58 20.46 -6.61
CA ILE A 155 4.82 20.72 -7.35
C ILE A 155 6.07 20.38 -6.53
N PRO A 156 6.28 20.94 -5.31
CA PRO A 156 7.46 20.61 -4.53
C PRO A 156 7.44 19.15 -4.03
N ALA A 157 6.27 18.55 -3.81
CA ALA A 157 6.17 17.13 -3.51
C ALA A 157 6.70 16.26 -4.66
N LEU A 158 6.27 16.53 -5.89
CA LEU A 158 6.74 15.81 -7.08
C LEU A 158 8.25 15.95 -7.25
N GLN A 159 8.81 17.14 -7.02
CA GLN A 159 10.24 17.37 -7.06
C GLN A 159 10.98 16.50 -6.03
N LEU A 160 10.49 16.43 -4.78
CA LEU A 160 11.07 15.58 -3.74
C LEU A 160 10.97 14.08 -4.09
N GLN A 161 9.84 13.64 -4.66
CA GLN A 161 9.62 12.25 -5.10
C GLN A 161 10.58 11.83 -6.22
N GLN A 162 10.93 12.76 -7.11
CA GLN A 162 11.86 12.50 -8.22
C GLN A 162 13.33 12.46 -7.79
N ILE A 163 13.65 12.86 -6.55
CA ILE A 163 15.04 12.81 -6.06
C ILE A 163 15.49 11.34 -5.97
N PRO A 164 16.58 10.96 -6.65
CA PRO A 164 17.11 9.60 -6.55
C PRO A 164 17.42 9.21 -5.11
N ASN A 165 17.32 7.92 -4.83
CA ASN A 165 17.60 7.36 -3.50
C ASN A 165 16.75 7.98 -2.37
N THR A 166 15.52 8.41 -2.69
CA THR A 166 14.59 9.05 -1.74
C THR A 166 13.23 8.35 -1.74
N TRP A 167 12.57 8.34 -0.58
CA TRP A 167 11.14 8.02 -0.45
C TRP A 167 10.43 9.13 0.30
N VAL A 168 9.18 9.41 -0.07
CA VAL A 168 8.36 10.46 0.56
C VAL A 168 7.11 9.82 1.14
N PHE A 169 6.87 10.05 2.43
CA PHE A 169 5.73 9.56 3.16
C PHE A 169 4.90 10.74 3.66
N ALA A 170 3.58 10.56 3.65
CA ALA A 170 2.63 11.54 4.17
C ALA A 170 1.78 10.87 5.25
N ALA A 171 1.88 11.38 6.47
CA ALA A 171 1.17 10.89 7.63
C ALA A 171 0.21 11.94 8.15
N ALA A 172 -1.00 11.49 8.45
CA ALA A 172 -1.98 12.30 9.15
C ALA A 172 -2.38 11.68 10.48
N THR A 173 -2.36 12.51 11.53
CA THR A 173 -2.62 12.10 12.93
C THR A 173 -3.98 12.60 13.46
N GLY A 174 -4.88 12.97 12.54
CA GLY A 174 -6.24 13.45 12.81
C GLY A 174 -7.30 12.36 12.65
N ASN A 175 -8.57 12.76 12.57
CA ASN A 175 -9.66 11.85 12.22
C ASN A 175 -9.48 11.36 10.77
N PRO A 176 -9.33 10.04 10.50
CA PRO A 176 -9.15 9.49 9.15
C PRO A 176 -10.23 9.90 8.14
N GLU A 177 -11.44 10.20 8.61
CA GLU A 177 -12.58 10.62 7.78
C GLU A 177 -12.53 12.10 7.38
N ALA A 178 -11.85 12.95 8.17
CA ALA A 178 -11.75 14.39 7.93
C ALA A 178 -10.47 14.81 7.19
N ILE A 179 -9.56 13.87 6.97
CA ILE A 179 -8.26 14.10 6.35
C ILE A 179 -8.40 14.16 4.82
N ASP A 180 -7.73 15.13 4.19
CA ASP A 180 -7.61 15.18 2.73
C ASP A 180 -6.61 14.12 2.24
N LYS A 181 -7.13 12.90 2.05
CA LYS A 181 -6.32 11.75 1.61
C LYS A 181 -5.72 11.96 0.21
N LYS A 182 -6.33 12.81 -0.62
CA LYS A 182 -5.83 13.16 -1.96
C LYS A 182 -4.60 14.06 -1.85
N GLU A 183 -4.61 15.06 -0.97
CA GLU A 183 -3.45 15.89 -0.70
C GLU A 183 -2.28 15.05 -0.15
N LEU A 184 -2.54 14.14 0.80
CA LEU A 184 -1.50 13.22 1.29
C LEU A 184 -0.93 12.33 0.20
N LEU A 185 -1.77 11.83 -0.69
CA LEU A 185 -1.31 11.03 -1.83
C LEU A 185 -0.46 11.86 -2.80
N LYS A 186 -0.84 13.10 -3.09
CA LYS A 186 0.00 14.01 -3.88
C LYS A 186 1.37 14.22 -3.24
N ILE A 187 1.43 14.31 -1.91
CA ILE A 187 2.69 14.48 -1.17
C ILE A 187 3.54 13.20 -1.21
N ALA A 188 2.93 12.04 -0.96
CA ALA A 188 3.63 10.77 -0.87
C ALA A 188 4.01 10.18 -2.24
N GLY A 189 3.23 10.48 -3.28
CA GLY A 189 3.40 9.96 -4.64
C GLY A 189 2.92 8.51 -4.82
N HIS A 190 2.62 7.79 -3.74
CA HIS A 190 2.07 6.44 -3.77
C HIS A 190 1.20 6.16 -2.53
N ILE A 191 0.05 5.51 -2.70
CA ILE A 191 -0.84 5.12 -1.60
C ILE A 191 -0.17 4.31 -0.47
N ASN A 192 0.82 3.47 -0.79
CA ASN A 192 1.55 2.67 0.18
C ASN A 192 2.40 3.52 1.13
N HIS A 193 2.62 4.79 0.77
CA HIS A 193 3.37 5.79 1.51
C HIS A 193 2.45 6.83 2.19
N VAL A 194 1.13 6.67 2.06
CA VAL A 194 0.12 7.43 2.79
C VAL A 194 -0.27 6.69 4.08
N ILE A 195 -0.38 7.45 5.16
CA ILE A 195 -0.55 6.94 6.51
C ILE A 195 -1.72 7.66 7.17
N LEU A 196 -2.76 6.91 7.56
CA LEU A 196 -4.07 7.45 7.98
C LEU A 196 -4.56 6.95 9.35
N GLN A 197 -3.69 6.43 10.22
CA GLN A 197 -4.14 5.86 11.50
C GLN A 197 -3.73 6.73 12.69
N SER A 198 -4.16 6.35 13.89
CA SER A 198 -3.75 6.97 15.16
C SER A 198 -2.96 5.98 16.02
N GLY A 199 -2.02 6.46 16.84
CA GLY A 199 -1.40 5.67 17.93
C GLY A 199 0.08 5.28 17.77
N ARG A 200 0.57 4.48 18.73
CA ARG A 200 1.99 4.03 18.83
C ARG A 200 2.28 2.80 17.98
N GLU A 201 1.32 1.88 17.84
CA GLU A 201 1.41 0.69 16.96
C GLU A 201 1.60 1.10 15.50
N LEU A 202 0.98 2.22 15.11
CA LEU A 202 1.12 2.87 13.83
C LEU A 202 2.57 3.27 13.50
N ALA A 203 3.23 4.02 14.39
CA ALA A 203 4.60 4.48 14.18
C ALA A 203 5.56 3.30 14.00
N ALA A 204 5.33 2.21 14.73
CA ALA A 204 6.13 1.00 14.64
C ALA A 204 5.89 0.23 13.32
N ASP A 205 4.64 0.07 12.87
CA ASP A 205 4.33 -0.60 11.60
C ASP A 205 4.79 0.19 10.37
N ILE A 206 4.61 1.52 10.41
CA ILE A 206 5.15 2.42 9.40
C ILE A 206 6.65 2.25 9.38
N THR A 207 7.33 2.45 10.51
CA THR A 207 8.79 2.40 10.56
C THR A 207 9.28 1.04 10.07
N ARG A 208 8.63 -0.08 10.45
CA ARG A 208 8.93 -1.40 9.89
C ARG A 208 8.78 -1.46 8.36
N LYS A 209 7.72 -0.92 7.77
CA LYS A 209 7.51 -0.88 6.31
C LYS A 209 8.53 0.01 5.61
N LEU A 210 8.73 1.24 6.10
CA LEU A 210 9.74 2.21 5.68
C LEU A 210 11.13 1.58 5.61
N LEU A 211 11.49 0.90 6.68
CA LEU A 211 12.80 0.32 6.86
C LEU A 211 12.99 -0.92 5.99
N ARG A 212 11.97 -1.75 5.80
CA ARG A 212 12.04 -2.90 4.88
C ARG A 212 12.29 -2.46 3.45
N GLU A 213 11.55 -1.45 2.97
CA GLU A 213 11.75 -0.87 1.63
C GLU A 213 13.14 -0.23 1.50
N ALA A 214 13.59 0.48 2.55
CA ALA A 214 14.92 1.08 2.58
C ALA A 214 16.06 0.05 2.58
N GLN A 215 15.93 -1.01 3.38
CA GLN A 215 16.88 -2.11 3.48
C GLN A 215 16.95 -2.90 2.16
N GLN A 216 15.83 -3.10 1.47
CA GLN A 216 15.80 -3.78 0.18
C GLN A 216 16.64 -3.04 -0.88
N LYS A 217 16.57 -1.70 -0.90
CA LYS A 217 17.36 -0.85 -1.80
C LYS A 217 18.84 -0.79 -1.41
N CYS A 218 19.15 -0.73 -0.11
CA CYS A 218 20.53 -0.85 0.38
C CYS A 218 21.18 -2.20 -0.02
N ARG A 219 20.41 -3.29 0.03
CA ARG A 219 20.88 -4.63 -0.31
C ARG A 219 21.13 -4.79 -1.81
N THR A 220 20.45 -4.01 -2.67
CA THR A 220 20.65 -4.03 -4.13
C THR A 220 21.93 -3.33 -4.59
N THR A 221 22.64 -2.60 -3.72
CA THR A 221 23.90 -1.92 -4.06
C THR A 221 25.17 -2.71 -3.69
N THR A 222 25.05 -3.90 -3.09
CA THR A 222 26.22 -4.71 -2.66
C THR A 222 26.14 -6.19 -3.07
N THR A 223 25.51 -6.52 -4.19
CA THR A 223 25.59 -7.89 -4.73
C THR A 223 26.00 -7.85 -6.18
N THR A 224 27.32 -7.78 -6.40
CA THR A 224 27.92 -8.24 -7.66
C THR A 224 27.58 -9.71 -7.81
N THR A 225 26.89 -10.01 -8.91
CA THR A 225 26.69 -11.28 -9.60
C THR A 225 27.40 -12.50 -8.98
N THR A 226 26.60 -13.47 -8.51
CA THR A 226 27.02 -14.88 -8.54
C THR A 226 25.84 -15.71 -9.01
N THR A 227 25.76 -15.86 -10.34
CA THR A 227 24.88 -16.82 -10.99
C THR A 227 25.34 -18.22 -10.58
N THR A 228 24.60 -18.85 -9.67
CA THR A 228 24.80 -20.27 -9.36
C THR A 228 23.83 -21.06 -10.23
N THR A 229 24.34 -21.61 -11.33
CA THR A 229 23.63 -22.57 -12.17
C THR A 229 23.40 -23.84 -11.35
N THR A 230 22.16 -24.08 -10.95
CA THR A 230 21.78 -25.34 -10.29
C THR A 230 21.12 -26.23 -11.33
N THR A 231 21.88 -27.18 -11.87
CA THR A 231 21.37 -28.24 -12.74
C THR A 231 20.52 -29.18 -11.88
N THR A 232 19.20 -29.17 -12.09
CA THR A 232 18.30 -30.11 -11.42
C THR A 232 17.92 -31.21 -12.42
N THR A 233 18.38 -32.43 -12.14
CA THR A 233 18.06 -33.64 -12.90
C THR A 233 16.59 -34.00 -12.68
N ALA A 234 15.80 -34.01 -13.75
CA ALA A 234 14.41 -34.44 -13.73
C ALA A 234 14.33 -35.96 -13.55
N THR A 235 13.66 -36.40 -12.48
CA THR A 235 13.19 -37.78 -12.32
C THR A 235 11.73 -37.82 -12.76
N THR A 236 11.46 -38.58 -13.82
CA THR A 236 10.14 -38.83 -14.39
C THR A 236 9.38 -39.86 -13.55
N THR A 237 8.33 -39.41 -12.88
CA THR A 237 7.26 -40.29 -12.37
C THR A 237 5.89 -39.67 -12.66
N THR A 238 5.28 -40.21 -13.73
CA THR A 238 3.85 -40.53 -13.93
C THR A 238 2.76 -39.71 -13.21
N THR A 239 2.01 -38.97 -14.03
CA THR A 239 0.56 -38.67 -13.94
C THR A 239 0.00 -38.23 -12.59
N ASN A 240 0.20 -36.96 -12.26
CA ASN A 240 -0.80 -36.15 -11.57
C ASN A 240 -0.88 -34.79 -12.27
N PRO A 241 -2.09 -34.27 -12.56
CA PRO A 241 -2.26 -33.00 -13.25
C PRO A 241 -1.71 -31.88 -12.36
N ILE A 242 -0.94 -30.97 -12.96
CA ILE A 242 -0.27 -29.86 -12.27
C ILE A 242 -1.32 -29.05 -11.50
N SER A 243 -1.39 -29.27 -10.19
CA SER A 243 -2.23 -28.51 -9.26
C SER A 243 -1.47 -27.24 -8.89
N GLY A 244 -2.02 -26.06 -9.21
CA GLY A 244 -1.45 -24.77 -8.80
C GLY A 244 -1.23 -23.74 -9.90
N CYS A 245 -1.43 -24.13 -11.18
CA CYS A 245 -1.36 -23.21 -12.33
C CYS A 245 -2.73 -22.58 -12.64
N GLU A 246 -3.79 -23.11 -12.04
CA GLU A 246 -5.14 -22.64 -12.28
C GLU A 246 -5.37 -21.21 -11.76
N GLN A 247 -6.37 -20.52 -12.31
CA GLN A 247 -6.73 -19.18 -11.82
C GLN A 247 -8.24 -18.91 -11.81
N ASP A 248 -8.71 -18.24 -10.76
CA ASP A 248 -10.08 -17.74 -10.64
C ASP A 248 -10.06 -16.22 -10.87
N VAL A 249 -10.72 -15.77 -11.93
CA VAL A 249 -10.76 -14.36 -12.34
C VAL A 249 -12.17 -13.81 -12.08
N VAL A 250 -12.27 -12.80 -11.21
CA VAL A 250 -13.53 -12.13 -10.91
C VAL A 250 -13.51 -10.75 -11.54
N LEU A 251 -14.38 -10.54 -12.52
CA LEU A 251 -14.57 -9.23 -13.15
C LEU A 251 -15.63 -8.48 -12.34
N VAL A 252 -15.26 -7.33 -11.77
CA VAL A 252 -16.16 -6.46 -11.00
C VAL A 252 -16.33 -5.17 -11.80
N MET A 253 -17.46 -5.02 -12.49
CA MET A 253 -17.64 -4.00 -13.53
C MET A 253 -18.63 -2.91 -13.12
N ASP A 254 -18.18 -1.66 -13.22
CA ASP A 254 -18.98 -0.47 -13.01
C ASP A 254 -19.88 -0.19 -14.22
N LEU A 255 -21.19 -0.22 -13.97
CA LEU A 255 -22.25 0.10 -14.94
C LEU A 255 -23.07 1.33 -14.49
N SER A 256 -22.51 2.18 -13.63
CA SER A 256 -23.16 3.40 -13.10
C SER A 256 -23.23 4.55 -14.11
N THR A 257 -22.26 4.64 -15.03
CA THR A 257 -22.18 5.77 -15.97
C THR A 257 -23.31 5.71 -16.99
N THR A 258 -24.02 6.81 -17.21
CA THR A 258 -25.06 6.92 -18.26
C THR A 258 -24.47 7.17 -19.65
N THR A 259 -23.19 7.53 -19.75
CA THR A 259 -22.47 7.70 -21.02
C THR A 259 -22.11 6.35 -21.62
N ASN A 260 -22.61 6.09 -22.84
CA ASN A 260 -22.41 4.83 -23.58
C ASN A 260 -20.92 4.44 -23.71
N LEU A 261 -20.01 5.41 -23.78
CA LEU A 261 -18.60 5.18 -24.09
C LEU A 261 -17.81 4.43 -23.01
N VAL A 262 -18.05 4.71 -21.72
CA VAL A 262 -17.22 4.18 -20.62
C VAL A 262 -17.46 2.69 -20.41
N TYR A 263 -18.70 2.27 -20.15
CA TYR A 263 -19.00 0.85 -19.92
C TYR A 263 -18.73 0.00 -21.17
N ARG A 264 -18.94 0.53 -22.38
CA ARG A 264 -18.57 -0.18 -23.62
C ARG A 264 -17.07 -0.41 -23.73
N LYS A 265 -16.24 0.50 -23.20
CA LYS A 265 -14.79 0.30 -23.15
C LYS A 265 -14.43 -0.82 -22.18
N TYR A 266 -15.06 -0.88 -21.00
CA TYR A 266 -14.90 -1.99 -20.05
C TYR A 266 -15.30 -3.34 -20.67
N ILE A 267 -16.43 -3.40 -21.38
CA ILE A 267 -16.87 -4.59 -22.12
C ILE A 267 -15.80 -5.04 -23.13
N LYS A 268 -15.26 -4.12 -23.94
CA LYS A 268 -14.22 -4.45 -24.94
C LYS A 268 -12.94 -4.97 -24.29
N MET A 269 -12.48 -4.33 -23.22
CA MET A 269 -11.28 -4.76 -22.49
C MET A 269 -11.49 -6.14 -21.83
N ALA A 270 -12.64 -6.36 -21.21
CA ALA A 270 -12.98 -7.68 -20.67
C ALA A 270 -13.02 -8.75 -21.77
N GLU A 271 -13.62 -8.45 -22.92
CA GLU A 271 -13.62 -9.36 -24.08
C GLU A 271 -12.21 -9.69 -24.57
N GLU A 272 -11.34 -8.68 -24.73
CA GLU A 272 -9.93 -8.86 -25.12
C GLU A 272 -9.20 -9.77 -24.14
N LEU A 273 -9.42 -9.61 -22.83
CA LEU A 273 -8.86 -10.48 -21.81
C LEU A 273 -9.36 -11.93 -21.96
N ILE A 274 -10.68 -12.14 -22.03
CA ILE A 274 -11.27 -13.48 -22.08
C ILE A 274 -10.82 -14.25 -23.32
N ASN A 275 -10.71 -13.57 -24.47
CA ASN A 275 -10.22 -14.17 -25.71
C ASN A 275 -8.74 -14.62 -25.66
N LYS A 276 -7.97 -14.19 -24.65
CA LYS A 276 -6.55 -14.54 -24.49
C LYS A 276 -6.30 -15.56 -23.38
N LEU A 277 -7.27 -15.78 -22.49
CA LEU A 277 -7.16 -16.76 -21.42
C LEU A 277 -7.63 -18.14 -21.88
N LEU A 278 -6.98 -19.20 -21.40
CA LEU A 278 -7.51 -20.56 -21.52
C LEU A 278 -8.63 -20.72 -20.50
N ILE A 279 -9.87 -20.74 -20.96
CA ILE A 279 -11.05 -20.92 -20.11
C ILE A 279 -11.35 -22.41 -19.97
N GLY A 280 -11.66 -22.85 -18.74
CA GLY A 280 -12.16 -24.20 -18.51
C GLY A 280 -12.09 -24.63 -17.06
N ARG A 281 -12.68 -25.80 -16.77
CA ARG A 281 -12.80 -26.35 -15.40
C ARG A 281 -11.46 -26.48 -14.67
N ARG A 282 -10.38 -26.70 -15.42
CA ARG A 282 -9.00 -26.89 -14.97
C ARG A 282 -8.03 -25.80 -15.42
N PHE A 283 -8.55 -24.67 -15.90
CA PHE A 283 -7.76 -23.53 -16.38
C PHE A 283 -8.24 -22.26 -15.67
N SER A 284 -8.51 -21.19 -16.42
CA SER A 284 -9.20 -20.01 -15.92
C SER A 284 -10.70 -20.28 -15.73
N ARG A 285 -11.21 -19.94 -14.55
CA ARG A 285 -12.65 -19.75 -14.31
C ARG A 285 -12.95 -18.28 -14.17
N VAL A 286 -14.12 -17.84 -14.62
CA VAL A 286 -14.46 -16.42 -14.66
C VAL A 286 -15.83 -16.20 -14.04
N ALA A 287 -15.92 -15.23 -13.14
CA ALA A 287 -17.16 -14.71 -12.61
C ALA A 287 -17.31 -13.25 -13.03
N LEU A 288 -18.55 -12.80 -13.13
CA LEU A 288 -18.88 -11.42 -13.44
C LEU A 288 -19.83 -10.87 -12.38
N VAL A 289 -19.37 -9.82 -11.72
CA VAL A 289 -20.14 -8.98 -10.81
C VAL A 289 -20.26 -7.61 -11.46
N THR A 290 -21.46 -7.04 -11.45
CA THR A 290 -21.71 -5.68 -11.92
C THR A 290 -22.23 -4.83 -10.78
N PHE A 291 -21.89 -3.55 -10.75
CA PHE A 291 -22.42 -2.62 -9.77
C PHE A 291 -22.77 -1.26 -10.39
N SER A 292 -23.70 -0.56 -9.75
CA SER A 292 -23.99 0.84 -10.00
C SER A 292 -24.39 1.48 -8.67
N SER A 293 -25.67 1.79 -8.45
CA SER A 293 -26.17 2.24 -7.15
C SER A 293 -26.27 1.10 -6.13
N VAL A 294 -26.27 1.45 -4.83
CA VAL A 294 -26.61 0.51 -3.76
C VAL A 294 -27.96 -0.13 -4.06
N GLY A 295 -28.03 -1.46 -4.02
CA GLY A 295 -29.24 -2.22 -4.38
C GLY A 295 -29.32 -2.63 -5.85
N LYS A 296 -28.46 -2.09 -6.74
CA LYS A 296 -28.33 -2.48 -8.16
C LYS A 296 -27.07 -3.31 -8.46
N SER A 297 -26.30 -3.69 -7.43
CA SER A 297 -25.17 -4.60 -7.59
C SER A 297 -25.63 -6.05 -7.70
N ARG A 298 -25.12 -6.79 -8.68
CA ARG A 298 -25.55 -8.16 -8.99
C ARG A 298 -24.38 -9.01 -9.45
N THR A 299 -24.36 -10.27 -9.02
CA THR A 299 -23.56 -11.31 -9.68
C THR A 299 -24.30 -11.77 -10.92
N GLN A 300 -23.72 -11.52 -12.09
CA GLN A 300 -24.31 -11.90 -13.38
C GLN A 300 -24.12 -13.40 -13.64
N PHE A 301 -22.95 -13.94 -13.26
CA PHE A 301 -22.66 -15.37 -13.25
C PHE A 301 -21.47 -15.68 -12.33
N ASN A 302 -21.47 -16.90 -11.78
CA ASN A 302 -20.45 -17.40 -10.86
C ASN A 302 -19.31 -18.12 -11.61
N LEU A 303 -18.22 -18.46 -10.90
CA LEU A 303 -17.03 -19.11 -11.48
C LEU A 303 -17.31 -20.50 -12.10
N ASP A 304 -18.40 -21.16 -11.72
CA ASP A 304 -18.81 -22.47 -12.21
C ASP A 304 -19.92 -22.42 -13.28
N SER A 305 -20.31 -21.22 -13.72
CA SER A 305 -21.41 -21.04 -14.67
C SER A 305 -21.00 -21.29 -16.12
N TYR A 306 -19.79 -20.89 -16.52
CA TYR A 306 -19.30 -21.01 -17.89
C TYR A 306 -17.90 -21.63 -17.93
N PHE A 307 -17.64 -22.47 -18.94
CA PHE A 307 -16.34 -23.11 -19.16
C PHE A 307 -15.81 -22.94 -20.60
N ASP A 308 -16.47 -22.12 -21.42
CA ASP A 308 -16.02 -21.69 -22.74
C ASP A 308 -15.93 -20.15 -22.76
N GLY A 309 -14.82 -19.62 -23.29
CA GLY A 309 -14.63 -18.18 -23.44
C GLY A 309 -15.66 -17.51 -24.34
N LYS A 310 -16.18 -18.21 -25.35
CA LYS A 310 -17.21 -17.67 -26.25
C LYS A 310 -18.52 -17.37 -25.52
N ASP A 311 -18.93 -18.24 -24.61
CA ASP A 311 -20.15 -18.06 -23.81
C ASP A 311 -20.00 -16.89 -22.84
N ILE A 312 -18.82 -16.76 -22.22
CA ILE A 312 -18.49 -15.62 -21.35
C ILE A 312 -18.53 -14.30 -22.14
N VAL A 313 -17.90 -14.26 -23.31
CA VAL A 313 -17.92 -13.06 -24.18
C VAL A 313 -19.35 -12.71 -24.60
N ALA A 314 -20.17 -13.70 -24.97
CA ALA A 314 -21.58 -13.49 -25.28
C ALA A 314 -22.36 -12.92 -24.08
N ALA A 315 -22.09 -13.39 -22.87
CA ALA A 315 -22.70 -12.85 -21.65
C ALA A 315 -22.26 -11.40 -21.38
N ILE A 316 -20.96 -11.08 -21.48
CA ILE A 316 -20.42 -9.73 -21.26
C ILE A 316 -20.98 -8.72 -22.27
N ARG A 317 -21.13 -9.11 -23.54
CA ARG A 317 -21.65 -8.22 -24.60
C ARG A 317 -23.12 -7.80 -24.41
N ARG A 318 -23.90 -8.57 -23.62
CA ARG A 318 -25.29 -8.26 -23.28
C ARG A 318 -25.45 -7.28 -22.13
N LEU A 319 -24.36 -6.86 -21.49
CA LEU A 319 -24.43 -5.88 -20.41
C LEU A 319 -24.87 -4.52 -20.93
N GLU A 320 -25.78 -3.91 -20.19
CA GLU A 320 -26.27 -2.56 -20.42
C GLU A 320 -26.00 -1.69 -19.20
N SER A 321 -25.72 -0.41 -19.43
CA SER A 321 -25.61 0.54 -18.33
C SER A 321 -26.95 0.63 -17.60
N THR A 322 -26.89 0.60 -16.27
CA THR A 322 -28.08 0.74 -15.41
C THR A 322 -28.25 2.16 -14.87
N GLY A 323 -27.28 3.03 -15.17
CA GLY A 323 -27.17 4.38 -14.63
C GLY A 323 -27.07 4.40 -13.10
N GLY A 324 -26.87 5.60 -12.54
CA GLY A 324 -27.00 5.86 -11.12
C GLY A 324 -25.70 6.32 -10.48
N THR A 325 -25.57 6.01 -9.20
CA THR A 325 -24.38 6.29 -8.38
C THR A 325 -23.39 5.12 -8.50
N THR A 326 -22.29 5.18 -7.76
CA THR A 326 -21.21 4.21 -7.90
C THR A 326 -20.90 3.61 -6.53
N ALA A 327 -21.17 2.31 -6.40
CA ALA A 327 -21.01 1.54 -5.16
C ALA A 327 -19.89 0.49 -5.29
N VAL A 328 -18.65 0.97 -5.44
CA VAL A 328 -17.50 0.09 -5.73
C VAL A 328 -17.27 -0.93 -4.61
N GLY A 329 -17.37 -0.50 -3.35
CA GLY A 329 -17.22 -1.38 -2.20
C GLY A 329 -18.21 -2.54 -2.22
N GLU A 330 -19.45 -2.30 -2.66
CA GLU A 330 -20.46 -3.35 -2.80
C GLU A 330 -20.13 -4.33 -3.93
N GLY A 331 -19.59 -3.84 -5.05
CA GLY A 331 -19.07 -4.68 -6.13
C GLY A 331 -17.96 -5.60 -5.64
N ILE A 332 -16.99 -5.06 -4.89
CA ILE A 332 -15.90 -5.84 -4.29
C ILE A 332 -16.46 -6.86 -3.29
N ARG A 333 -17.42 -6.47 -2.44
CA ARG A 333 -18.06 -7.36 -1.47
C ARG A 333 -18.71 -8.58 -2.13
N LEU A 334 -19.43 -8.38 -3.25
CA LEU A 334 -19.99 -9.48 -4.04
C LEU A 334 -18.89 -10.30 -4.73
N GLY A 335 -17.83 -9.66 -5.22
CA GLY A 335 -16.67 -10.34 -5.78
C GLY A 335 -15.96 -11.26 -4.77
N ILE A 336 -15.88 -10.86 -3.50
CA ILE A 336 -15.29 -11.67 -2.41
C ILE A 336 -16.04 -13.00 -2.26
N GLN A 337 -17.36 -13.03 -2.44
CA GLN A 337 -18.17 -14.24 -2.30
C GLN A 337 -17.76 -15.33 -3.32
N GLN A 338 -17.16 -14.94 -4.45
CA GLN A 338 -16.68 -15.89 -5.47
C GLN A 338 -15.51 -16.74 -4.97
N GLN A 339 -14.89 -16.43 -3.83
CA GLN A 339 -13.93 -17.33 -3.21
C GLN A 339 -14.57 -18.66 -2.75
N ASP A 340 -15.87 -18.64 -2.48
CA ASP A 340 -16.57 -19.74 -1.84
C ASP A 340 -16.79 -20.89 -2.81
N LYS A 341 -16.65 -22.13 -2.31
CA LYS A 341 -16.85 -23.35 -3.11
C LYS A 341 -18.25 -23.40 -3.75
N GLN A 342 -19.27 -22.86 -3.09
CA GLN A 342 -20.65 -22.81 -3.59
C GLN A 342 -20.84 -21.91 -4.81
N HIS A 343 -19.89 -21.00 -5.09
CA HIS A 343 -19.87 -20.14 -6.27
C HIS A 343 -18.80 -20.57 -7.27
N GLY A 344 -18.27 -21.80 -7.15
CA GLY A 344 -17.24 -22.34 -8.04
C GLY A 344 -15.80 -21.97 -7.67
N GLY A 345 -15.59 -21.26 -6.56
CA GLY A 345 -14.28 -20.83 -6.07
C GLY A 345 -13.37 -22.01 -5.69
N ARG A 346 -12.09 -21.89 -6.04
CA ARG A 346 -11.07 -22.90 -5.72
C ARG A 346 -10.18 -22.43 -4.55
N PRO A 347 -9.67 -23.38 -3.74
CA PRO A 347 -8.67 -23.10 -2.71
C PRO A 347 -7.41 -22.39 -3.25
N ASN A 348 -6.77 -21.55 -2.43
CA ASN A 348 -5.60 -20.74 -2.83
C ASN A 348 -4.34 -21.55 -3.17
N ASN A 349 -4.27 -22.82 -2.74
CA ASN A 349 -3.21 -23.77 -3.12
C ASN A 349 -3.47 -24.45 -4.47
N ILE A 350 -4.67 -24.30 -5.03
CA ILE A 350 -5.06 -24.84 -6.34
C ILE A 350 -5.11 -23.72 -7.37
N ALA A 351 -5.82 -22.62 -7.07
CA ALA A 351 -5.98 -21.52 -8.01
C ALA A 351 -5.49 -20.19 -7.45
N LYS A 352 -4.77 -19.43 -8.26
CA LYS A 352 -4.51 -18.02 -7.99
C LYS A 352 -5.76 -17.21 -8.26
N LYS A 353 -6.10 -16.30 -7.35
CA LYS A 353 -7.32 -15.49 -7.44
C LYS A 353 -6.97 -14.08 -7.90
N ALA A 354 -7.62 -13.62 -8.96
CA ALA A 354 -7.48 -12.26 -9.48
C ALA A 354 -8.86 -11.58 -9.48
N MET A 355 -8.93 -10.36 -8.97
CA MET A 355 -10.14 -9.53 -9.02
C MET A 355 -9.84 -8.27 -9.82
N LEU A 356 -10.53 -8.07 -10.93
CA LEU A 356 -10.36 -6.92 -11.81
C LEU A 356 -11.55 -5.98 -11.62
N VAL A 357 -11.33 -4.85 -10.97
CA VAL A 357 -12.33 -3.83 -10.70
C VAL A 357 -12.27 -2.78 -11.80
N PHE A 358 -13.25 -2.79 -12.71
CA PHE A 358 -13.41 -1.78 -13.75
C PHE A 358 -14.24 -0.63 -13.19
N THR A 359 -13.66 0.56 -13.07
CA THR A 359 -14.35 1.73 -12.51
C THR A 359 -13.60 3.02 -12.84
N ASP A 360 -14.28 4.16 -12.72
CA ASP A 360 -13.66 5.48 -12.72
C ASP A 360 -13.29 5.96 -11.29
N GLY A 361 -13.47 5.11 -10.28
CA GLY A 361 -12.94 5.34 -8.93
C GLY A 361 -13.76 6.29 -8.06
N TRP A 362 -14.88 6.84 -8.55
CA TRP A 362 -15.73 7.68 -7.73
C TRP A 362 -16.71 6.83 -6.92
N SER A 363 -16.31 6.23 -5.80
CA SER A 363 -17.28 5.55 -4.91
C SER A 363 -17.92 6.55 -3.95
N ASN A 364 -19.25 6.68 -3.98
CA ASN A 364 -19.98 7.62 -3.11
C ASN A 364 -21.09 6.97 -2.25
N LYS A 365 -21.28 5.66 -2.38
CA LYS A 365 -22.28 4.88 -1.65
C LYS A 365 -21.79 3.45 -1.37
N GLY A 366 -22.37 2.80 -0.37
CA GLY A 366 -22.07 1.41 -0.02
C GLY A 366 -20.98 1.27 1.06
N PRO A 367 -20.47 0.05 1.29
CA PRO A 367 -19.40 -0.19 2.25
C PRO A 367 -18.10 0.50 1.83
N ASP A 368 -17.23 0.75 2.80
CA ASP A 368 -15.95 1.42 2.55
C ASP A 368 -15.08 0.63 1.58
N VAL A 369 -14.55 1.31 0.56
CA VAL A 369 -13.78 0.68 -0.51
C VAL A 369 -12.46 0.14 0.02
N GLU A 370 -11.79 0.89 0.90
CA GLU A 370 -10.50 0.51 1.46
C GLU A 370 -10.63 -0.73 2.34
N GLU A 371 -11.69 -0.82 3.15
CA GLU A 371 -12.05 -2.00 3.92
C GLU A 371 -12.34 -3.20 3.03
N MET A 372 -13.21 -3.06 2.02
CA MET A 372 -13.55 -4.18 1.14
C MET A 372 -12.35 -4.66 0.33
N SER A 373 -11.48 -3.76 -0.13
CA SER A 373 -10.24 -4.12 -0.80
C SER A 373 -9.27 -4.84 0.14
N ARG A 374 -9.14 -4.42 1.41
CA ARG A 374 -8.37 -5.17 2.42
C ARG A 374 -8.94 -6.56 2.66
N ASN A 375 -10.26 -6.70 2.76
CA ASN A 375 -10.93 -7.99 2.95
C ASN A 375 -10.68 -8.92 1.75
N ALA A 376 -10.80 -8.41 0.52
CA ALA A 376 -10.54 -9.18 -0.69
C ALA A 376 -9.08 -9.66 -0.78
N LYS A 377 -8.11 -8.79 -0.43
CA LYS A 377 -6.69 -9.17 -0.32
C LYS A 377 -6.47 -10.22 0.77
N GLY A 378 -7.12 -10.06 1.93
CA GLY A 378 -7.03 -10.97 3.06
C GLY A 378 -7.49 -12.41 2.76
N VAL A 379 -8.42 -12.57 1.82
CA VAL A 379 -8.89 -13.90 1.38
C VAL A 379 -8.12 -14.47 0.18
N GLY A 380 -7.10 -13.75 -0.29
CA GLY A 380 -6.14 -14.21 -1.29
C GLY A 380 -6.35 -13.71 -2.72
N PHE A 381 -7.24 -12.73 -2.95
CA PHE A 381 -7.32 -12.07 -4.25
C PHE A 381 -6.14 -11.12 -4.46
N THR A 382 -5.54 -11.17 -5.65
CA THR A 382 -4.76 -10.06 -6.20
C THR A 382 -5.73 -9.07 -6.85
N LEU A 383 -5.79 -7.84 -6.34
CA LEU A 383 -6.70 -6.81 -6.85
C LEU A 383 -6.03 -5.97 -7.92
N TYR A 384 -6.71 -5.85 -9.05
CA TYR A 384 -6.36 -5.02 -10.19
C TYR A 384 -7.44 -3.97 -10.37
N THR A 385 -7.05 -2.70 -10.49
CA THR A 385 -8.00 -1.65 -10.86
C THR A 385 -7.83 -1.33 -12.33
N VAL A 386 -8.94 -1.31 -13.07
CA VAL A 386 -8.97 -0.98 -14.49
C VAL A 386 -9.77 0.29 -14.68
N VAL A 387 -9.13 1.35 -15.13
CA VAL A 387 -9.72 2.69 -15.23
C VAL A 387 -9.86 3.13 -16.68
N TYR A 388 -10.74 4.10 -16.90
CA TYR A 388 -10.79 4.85 -18.15
C TYR A 388 -10.24 6.26 -17.88
N GLU A 389 -9.07 6.58 -18.45
CA GLU A 389 -8.31 7.80 -18.06
C GLU A 389 -9.06 9.11 -18.31
N ASN A 390 -9.96 9.11 -19.31
CA ASN A 390 -10.76 10.28 -19.66
C ASN A 390 -12.11 10.34 -18.93
N SER A 391 -12.32 9.55 -17.87
CA SER A 391 -13.58 9.60 -17.11
C SER A 391 -13.65 10.88 -16.25
N PRO A 392 -14.70 11.72 -16.39
CA PRO A 392 -14.93 12.84 -15.49
C PRO A 392 -15.14 12.32 -14.06
N GLY A 393 -14.32 12.76 -13.10
CA GLY A 393 -14.43 12.30 -11.72
C GLY A 393 -13.46 11.18 -11.32
N LEU A 394 -12.43 10.90 -12.13
CA LEU A 394 -11.37 9.96 -11.77
C LEU A 394 -10.76 10.29 -10.38
N ASN A 395 -10.99 9.42 -9.39
CA ASN A 395 -10.40 9.58 -8.06
C ASN A 395 -9.20 8.64 -7.89
N LEU A 396 -8.00 9.17 -8.17
CA LEU A 396 -6.75 8.43 -8.09
C LEU A 396 -6.51 7.79 -6.72
N TYR A 397 -6.94 8.44 -5.62
CA TYR A 397 -6.82 7.86 -4.29
C TYR A 397 -7.65 6.56 -4.15
N THR A 398 -8.92 6.59 -4.57
CA THR A 398 -9.78 5.39 -4.54
C THR A 398 -9.22 4.30 -5.45
N ILE A 399 -8.74 4.67 -6.63
CA ILE A 399 -8.18 3.73 -7.62
C ILE A 399 -6.96 2.98 -7.08
N GLU A 400 -6.04 3.73 -6.45
CA GLU A 400 -4.83 3.15 -5.88
C GLU A 400 -5.09 2.35 -4.60
N THR A 401 -6.06 2.77 -3.76
CA THR A 401 -6.42 2.01 -2.54
C THR A 401 -7.02 0.64 -2.87
N MET A 402 -7.77 0.54 -3.98
CA MET A 402 -8.34 -0.72 -4.44
C MET A 402 -7.28 -1.71 -4.92
N ALA A 403 -6.35 -1.22 -5.74
CA ALA A 403 -5.32 -2.04 -6.34
C ALA A 403 -4.38 -2.65 -5.29
N ASN A 404 -3.75 -3.78 -5.60
CA ASN A 404 -2.78 -4.40 -4.70
C ASN A 404 -1.57 -3.48 -4.44
N ASP A 405 -1.11 -2.81 -5.50
CA ASP A 405 -0.14 -1.72 -5.49
C ASP A 405 -0.29 -0.88 -6.78
N GLN A 406 0.54 0.16 -6.97
CA GLN A 406 0.45 1.05 -8.13
C GLN A 406 0.69 0.34 -9.48
N LYS A 407 1.41 -0.80 -9.49
CA LYS A 407 1.61 -1.61 -10.70
C LYS A 407 0.37 -2.39 -11.09
N HIS A 408 -0.60 -2.49 -10.19
CA HIS A 408 -1.88 -3.18 -10.42
C HIS A 408 -2.99 -2.21 -10.85
N VAL A 409 -2.65 -0.97 -11.20
CA VAL A 409 -3.56 0.00 -11.81
C VAL A 409 -3.32 0.03 -13.32
N TYR A 410 -4.36 -0.27 -14.08
CA TYR A 410 -4.32 -0.33 -15.53
C TYR A 410 -5.35 0.62 -16.15
N SER A 411 -5.04 1.13 -17.32
CA SER A 411 -5.93 1.88 -18.19
C SER A 411 -5.98 1.24 -19.57
N GLU A 412 -6.78 1.81 -20.47
CA GLU A 412 -6.78 1.43 -21.88
C GLU A 412 -5.39 1.49 -22.54
N ARG A 413 -4.42 2.22 -21.99
CA ARG A 413 -3.07 2.38 -22.56
C ARG A 413 -2.15 1.19 -22.24
N ASN A 414 -2.30 0.59 -21.07
CA ASN A 414 -1.40 -0.45 -20.58
C ASN A 414 -2.09 -1.79 -20.26
N PHE A 415 -3.41 -1.90 -20.45
CA PHE A 415 -4.19 -3.11 -20.12
C PHE A 415 -3.67 -4.40 -20.79
N THR A 416 -3.04 -4.31 -21.97
CA THR A 416 -2.38 -5.45 -22.61
C THR A 416 -1.31 -6.10 -21.72
N GLN A 417 -0.65 -5.34 -20.85
CA GLN A 417 0.32 -5.86 -19.90
C GLN A 417 -0.36 -6.76 -18.84
N LEU A 418 -1.55 -6.37 -18.36
CA LEU A 418 -2.35 -7.21 -17.47
C LEU A 418 -2.81 -8.50 -18.16
N ILE A 419 -3.24 -8.41 -19.42
CA ILE A 419 -3.61 -9.59 -20.21
C ILE A 419 -2.43 -10.55 -20.30
N GLN A 420 -1.24 -10.04 -20.62
CA GLN A 420 -0.02 -10.85 -20.68
C GLN A 420 0.30 -11.48 -19.32
N GLU A 421 0.22 -10.73 -18.23
CA GLU A 421 0.46 -11.25 -16.89
C GLU A 421 -0.47 -12.41 -16.52
N LEU A 422 -1.78 -12.25 -16.74
CA LEU A 422 -2.77 -13.30 -16.44
C LEU A 422 -2.68 -14.48 -17.40
N GLN A 423 -2.30 -14.25 -18.65
CA GLN A 423 -2.07 -15.31 -19.62
C GLN A 423 -0.85 -16.16 -19.24
N GLN A 424 0.26 -15.54 -18.86
CA GLN A 424 1.48 -16.23 -18.44
C GLN A 424 1.26 -17.13 -17.22
N ARG A 425 0.36 -16.75 -16.31
CA ARG A 425 -0.03 -17.59 -15.16
C ARG A 425 -0.72 -18.89 -15.56
N ASN A 426 -1.46 -18.89 -16.67
CA ASN A 426 -2.22 -20.05 -17.16
C ASN A 426 -1.39 -20.96 -18.07
N LEU A 427 -0.31 -20.46 -18.68
CA LEU A 427 0.53 -21.24 -19.60
C LEU A 427 1.04 -22.57 -19.01
N PRO A 428 1.46 -22.67 -17.72
CA PRO A 428 1.87 -23.95 -17.14
C PRO A 428 0.75 -24.99 -17.02
N CYS A 429 -0.51 -24.64 -17.29
CA CYS A 429 -1.62 -25.58 -17.35
C CYS A 429 -1.77 -26.27 -18.71
N MET A 430 -1.12 -25.77 -19.77
CA MET A 430 -1.04 -26.42 -21.08
C MET A 430 -0.07 -27.58 -21.03
#